data_AF-A0A2V9T5E9-F1
#
_entry.id   AF-A0A2V9T5E9-F1
#
_cell.length_a   1.000
_cell.length_b   1.000
_cell.length_c   1.000
_cell.angle_alpha   90.00
_cell.angle_beta   90.00
_cell.angle_gamma   90.00
#
_symmetry.space_group_name_H-M   'P 1'
#
loop_
_entity.id
_entity.type
_entity.pdbx_description
1 polymer ?
#
loop_
_entity_poly.entity_id
_entity_poly.type
_entity_poly.pdbx_seq_one_letter_code
_entity_poly.pdbx_strand_id
1 'polypeptide(L)'
;MHSILIVDDESSIRQSLRGVLEDEGYKTSVAESGEACLEVLRKRRFDVVLLDVWLPGMDGLETLEKIRETENAPEVIMISGHGTIETAVRATKLGAYDFLEKPLSVDKTLILLKNAIDSKRLRLENRDLKKQLTPRSIIVGESIPMKALRQQIQLMAPTNGRVLVYGESGTGKELVAHAIHAQSLRKDEMFVEVNCAAIPEDLIETELFGHRKGSFPAATVEKEGKFQKAHGGTLFLDEIGDMSLKTQSKVLRTLEEQRVTPVGSDEPIIVDARVIASTNKDLEEEISKGNFREDLFYRLNVIPFSVPPLRERQEDVPLLARHFLKEFSAAYGRRPREISDDAIDTLMRYSWPGNVRELRNVIERIVIMNPTTMRFDRKHLPPLVHRDGSRGAPGSEFSTLHQARAAYERDYILKKLDENHGNVSRTAEVLGLERSHLYRKMKTLGIAAKE
;
A
#
# COMPACT_ATOMS: atom_id res chain seq x y z
N MET A 1 -0.10 -6.16 -34.16
CA MET A 1 -0.85 -5.67 -35.34
C MET A 1 -2.11 -5.01 -34.80
N HIS A 2 -2.30 -3.71 -35.06
CA HIS A 2 -3.39 -2.93 -34.49
C HIS A 2 -4.67 -3.08 -35.33
N SER A 3 -5.80 -3.05 -34.64
CA SER A 3 -7.13 -3.29 -35.22
C SER A 3 -7.93 -1.99 -35.31
N ILE A 4 -8.36 -1.64 -36.52
CA ILE A 4 -9.09 -0.39 -36.80
C ILE A 4 -10.48 -0.74 -37.32
N LEU A 5 -11.51 -0.11 -36.76
CA LEU A 5 -12.88 -0.17 -37.29
C LEU A 5 -13.19 1.14 -38.02
N ILE A 6 -13.61 1.06 -39.27
CA ILE A 6 -14.00 2.20 -40.10
C ILE A 6 -15.51 2.20 -40.21
N VAL A 7 -16.15 3.30 -39.82
CA VAL A 7 -17.61 3.48 -39.80
C VAL A 7 -17.95 4.74 -40.58
N ASP A 8 -18.57 4.56 -41.73
CA ASP A 8 -18.97 5.63 -42.65
C ASP A 8 -20.08 5.04 -43.53
N ASP A 9 -21.08 5.82 -43.96
CA ASP A 9 -22.17 5.32 -44.80
C ASP A 9 -21.76 5.22 -46.28
N GLU A 10 -20.76 5.99 -46.71
CA GLU A 10 -20.21 5.99 -48.05
C GLU A 10 -19.24 4.82 -48.30
N SER A 11 -19.59 3.91 -49.21
CA SER A 11 -18.75 2.74 -49.52
C SER A 11 -17.38 3.11 -50.09
N SER A 12 -17.29 4.21 -50.83
CA SER A 12 -16.05 4.74 -51.41
C SER A 12 -15.04 5.12 -50.33
N ILE A 13 -15.49 5.79 -49.26
CA ILE A 13 -14.65 6.22 -48.15
C ILE A 13 -14.17 5.01 -47.36
N ARG A 14 -15.07 4.06 -47.06
CA ARG A 14 -14.71 2.81 -46.38
C ARG A 14 -13.64 2.04 -47.15
N GLN A 15 -13.76 1.92 -48.47
CA GLN A 15 -12.79 1.21 -49.31
C GLN A 15 -11.45 1.95 -49.42
N SER A 16 -11.47 3.28 -49.57
CA SER A 16 -10.26 4.09 -49.66
C SER A 16 -9.43 4.01 -48.37
N LEU A 17 -10.06 4.26 -47.22
CA LEU A 17 -9.41 4.15 -45.91
C LEU A 17 -8.94 2.73 -45.64
N ARG A 18 -9.73 1.73 -46.01
CA ARG A 18 -9.35 0.34 -45.86
C ARG A 18 -8.05 0.02 -46.61
N GLY A 19 -7.95 0.42 -47.88
CA GLY A 19 -6.75 0.17 -48.69
C GLY A 19 -5.51 0.82 -48.09
N VAL A 20 -5.59 2.12 -47.78
CA VAL A 20 -4.49 2.89 -47.18
C VAL A 20 -4.02 2.28 -45.86
N LEU A 21 -4.95 1.86 -45.00
CA LEU A 21 -4.60 1.31 -43.69
C LEU A 21 -4.10 -0.14 -43.77
N GLU A 22 -4.61 -0.96 -44.69
CA GLU A 22 -4.10 -2.31 -44.91
C GLU A 22 -2.66 -2.27 -45.48
N ASP A 23 -2.36 -1.33 -46.38
CA ASP A 23 -1.00 -1.12 -46.93
C ASP A 23 0.03 -0.73 -45.85
N GLU A 24 -0.40 0.04 -44.86
CA GLU A 24 0.41 0.42 -43.68
C GLU A 24 0.44 -0.67 -42.58
N GLY A 25 -0.14 -1.85 -42.84
CA GLY A 25 -0.05 -3.01 -41.97
C GLY A 25 -1.06 -3.05 -40.81
N TYR A 26 -2.14 -2.26 -40.90
CA TYR A 26 -3.25 -2.32 -39.95
C TYR A 26 -4.27 -3.41 -40.33
N LYS A 27 -4.92 -4.00 -39.33
CA LYS A 27 -6.05 -4.91 -39.55
C LYS A 27 -7.34 -4.10 -39.51
N THR A 28 -8.00 -3.96 -40.66
CA THR A 28 -9.20 -3.14 -40.75
C THR A 28 -10.48 -3.98 -40.69
N SER A 29 -11.56 -3.36 -40.26
CA SER A 29 -12.93 -3.84 -40.42
C SER A 29 -13.79 -2.64 -40.76
N VAL A 30 -14.93 -2.90 -41.40
CA VAL A 30 -15.82 -1.85 -41.89
C VAL A 30 -17.23 -2.05 -41.34
N ALA A 31 -17.91 -0.97 -41.04
CA ALA A 31 -19.34 -0.93 -40.70
C ALA A 31 -20.00 0.24 -41.44
N GLU A 32 -21.27 0.08 -41.80
CA GLU A 32 -22.01 1.06 -42.61
C GLU A 32 -22.99 1.93 -41.79
N SER A 33 -23.18 1.62 -40.51
CA SER A 33 -24.03 2.38 -39.59
C SER A 33 -23.52 2.32 -38.15
N GLY A 34 -24.04 3.20 -37.30
CA GLY A 34 -23.75 3.20 -35.87
C GLY A 34 -24.16 1.89 -35.18
N GLU A 35 -25.29 1.31 -35.55
CA GLU A 35 -25.77 0.03 -35.04
C GLU A 35 -24.81 -1.12 -35.41
N ALA A 36 -24.39 -1.19 -36.68
CA ALA A 36 -23.44 -2.18 -37.15
C ALA A 36 -22.08 -2.05 -36.46
N CYS A 37 -21.63 -0.82 -36.21
CA CYS A 37 -20.43 -0.53 -35.42
C CYS A 37 -20.51 -1.16 -34.02
N LEU A 38 -21.60 -0.90 -33.29
CA LEU A 38 -21.80 -1.43 -31.94
C LEU A 38 -21.90 -2.97 -31.92
N GLU A 39 -22.52 -3.59 -32.92
CA GLU A 39 -22.53 -5.05 -33.04
C GLU A 39 -21.13 -5.65 -33.24
N VAL A 40 -20.31 -5.00 -34.07
CA VAL A 40 -18.94 -5.44 -34.35
C VAL A 40 -18.06 -5.29 -33.10
N LEU A 41 -18.20 -4.17 -32.37
CA LEU A 41 -17.49 -3.93 -31.11
C LEU A 41 -17.85 -4.92 -30.00
N ARG A 42 -19.08 -5.47 -30.00
CA ARG A 42 -19.49 -6.53 -29.05
C ARG A 42 -18.78 -7.86 -29.35
N LYS A 43 -18.50 -8.15 -30.63
CA LYS A 43 -17.92 -9.43 -31.07
C LYS A 43 -16.40 -9.42 -31.04
N ARG A 44 -15.77 -8.26 -31.26
CA ARG A 44 -14.31 -8.11 -31.39
C ARG A 44 -13.84 -6.80 -30.77
N ARG A 45 -12.61 -6.81 -30.26
CA ARG A 45 -11.96 -5.60 -29.74
C ARG A 45 -11.23 -4.87 -30.87
N PHE A 46 -11.26 -3.55 -30.79
CA PHE A 46 -10.56 -2.64 -31.69
C PHE A 46 -9.67 -1.68 -30.89
N ASP A 47 -8.60 -1.21 -31.52
CA ASP A 47 -7.71 -0.20 -30.96
C ASP A 47 -8.27 1.21 -31.18
N VAL A 48 -8.67 1.48 -32.43
CA VAL A 48 -9.23 2.76 -32.85
C VAL A 48 -10.50 2.54 -33.68
N VAL A 49 -11.47 3.43 -33.54
CA VAL A 49 -12.65 3.55 -34.41
C VAL A 49 -12.55 4.87 -35.16
N LEU A 50 -12.61 4.83 -36.48
CA LEU A 50 -12.84 5.99 -37.34
C LEU A 50 -14.34 6.08 -37.57
N LEU A 51 -14.99 7.16 -37.12
CA LEU A 51 -16.45 7.25 -37.05
C LEU A 51 -16.96 8.51 -37.74
N ASP A 52 -17.74 8.35 -38.81
CA ASP A 52 -18.45 9.49 -39.40
C ASP A 52 -19.44 10.08 -38.40
N VAL A 53 -19.50 11.41 -38.33
CA VAL A 53 -20.48 12.18 -37.57
C VAL A 53 -21.88 11.94 -38.13
N TRP A 54 -22.02 11.90 -39.45
CA TRP A 54 -23.31 11.78 -40.12
C TRP A 54 -23.49 10.35 -40.61
N LEU A 55 -24.35 9.59 -39.93
CA LEU A 55 -24.69 8.22 -40.29
C LEU A 55 -26.22 8.08 -40.39
N PRO A 56 -26.72 7.18 -41.25
CA PRO A 56 -28.14 6.86 -41.29
C PRO A 56 -28.54 6.08 -40.04
N GLY A 57 -29.70 6.43 -39.47
CA GLY A 57 -30.19 5.83 -38.22
C GLY A 57 -29.58 6.53 -37.01
N MET A 58 -28.81 5.79 -36.20
CA MET A 58 -28.04 6.34 -35.09
C MET A 58 -26.86 7.17 -35.61
N ASP A 59 -26.81 8.44 -35.21
CA ASP A 59 -25.76 9.35 -35.63
C ASP A 59 -24.40 9.01 -34.98
N GLY A 60 -23.32 9.62 -35.48
CA GLY A 60 -21.97 9.37 -35.00
C GLY A 60 -21.73 9.83 -33.56
N LEU A 61 -22.42 10.87 -33.08
CA LEU A 61 -22.24 11.37 -31.71
C LEU A 61 -22.95 10.47 -30.70
N GLU A 62 -24.17 10.02 -31.00
CA GLU A 62 -24.89 9.01 -30.22
C GLU A 62 -24.14 7.68 -30.19
N THR A 63 -23.52 7.31 -31.31
CA THR A 63 -22.66 6.12 -31.39
C THR A 63 -21.43 6.28 -30.49
N LEU A 64 -20.77 7.44 -30.50
CA LEU A 64 -19.63 7.73 -29.64
C LEU A 64 -19.98 7.60 -28.14
N GLU A 65 -21.11 8.16 -27.71
CA GLU A 65 -21.57 8.05 -26.32
C GLU A 65 -21.68 6.58 -25.89
N LYS A 66 -22.34 5.75 -26.71
CA LYS A 66 -22.50 4.31 -26.43
C LYS A 66 -21.17 3.55 -26.45
N ILE A 67 -20.22 3.94 -27.31
CA ILE A 67 -18.88 3.35 -27.29
C ILE A 67 -18.18 3.67 -25.95
N ARG A 68 -18.31 4.92 -25.46
CA ARG A 68 -17.65 5.36 -24.22
C ARG A 68 -18.24 4.74 -22.95
N GLU A 69 -19.46 4.21 -23.00
CA GLU A 69 -20.06 3.42 -21.92
C GLU A 69 -19.45 2.01 -21.77
N THR A 70 -18.67 1.53 -22.74
CA THR A 70 -18.10 0.17 -22.70
C THR A 70 -16.75 0.08 -21.98
N GLU A 71 -16.54 -1.03 -21.25
CA GLU A 71 -15.25 -1.29 -20.61
C GLU A 71 -14.13 -1.53 -21.64
N ASN A 72 -13.02 -0.81 -21.50
CA ASN A 72 -11.89 -0.82 -22.45
C ASN A 72 -12.27 -0.37 -23.87
N ALA A 73 -13.13 0.65 -23.96
CA ALA A 73 -13.49 1.30 -25.22
C ALA A 73 -12.25 1.60 -26.09
N PRO A 74 -12.36 1.46 -27.43
CA PRO A 74 -11.34 1.96 -28.36
C PRO A 74 -11.23 3.49 -28.29
N GLU A 75 -10.12 4.03 -28.79
CA GLU A 75 -10.09 5.47 -29.08
C GLU A 75 -10.94 5.76 -30.32
N VAL A 76 -11.70 6.85 -30.29
CA VAL A 76 -12.60 7.21 -31.38
C VAL A 76 -12.11 8.50 -32.03
N ILE A 77 -11.86 8.47 -33.34
CA ILE A 77 -11.55 9.63 -34.15
C ILE A 77 -12.78 9.91 -35.02
N MET A 78 -13.37 11.09 -34.85
CA MET A 78 -14.54 11.47 -35.63
C MET A 78 -14.13 11.90 -37.04
N ILE A 79 -14.94 11.59 -38.05
CA ILE A 79 -14.78 12.05 -39.43
C ILE A 79 -16.00 12.92 -39.78
N SER A 80 -15.81 14.04 -40.48
CA SER A 80 -16.95 14.82 -40.98
C SER A 80 -16.59 15.59 -42.25
N GLY A 81 -17.55 15.73 -43.17
CA GLY A 81 -17.40 16.57 -44.36
C GLY A 81 -17.86 18.02 -44.21
N HIS A 82 -18.58 18.36 -43.14
CA HIS A 82 -19.02 19.74 -42.82
C HIS A 82 -18.69 20.01 -41.35
N GLY A 83 -17.39 20.10 -41.06
CA GLY A 83 -16.88 20.29 -39.71
C GLY A 83 -17.11 21.71 -39.21
N THR A 84 -18.27 21.99 -38.62
CA THR A 84 -18.37 23.18 -37.78
C THR A 84 -17.51 22.95 -36.52
N ILE A 85 -16.81 23.99 -36.08
CA ILE A 85 -16.00 23.96 -34.84
C ILE A 85 -16.86 23.47 -33.66
N GLU A 86 -18.15 23.81 -33.67
CA GLU A 86 -19.11 23.43 -32.64
C GLU A 86 -19.29 21.91 -32.52
N THR A 87 -19.41 21.20 -33.66
CA THR A 87 -19.54 19.73 -33.67
C THR A 87 -18.25 19.05 -33.21
N ALA A 88 -17.08 19.55 -33.62
CA ALA A 88 -15.79 19.02 -33.17
C ALA A 88 -15.62 19.19 -31.65
N VAL A 89 -15.93 20.38 -31.11
CA VAL A 89 -15.90 20.65 -29.67
C VAL A 89 -16.86 19.74 -28.90
N ARG A 90 -18.06 19.50 -29.44
CA ARG A 90 -19.03 18.58 -28.82
C ARG A 90 -18.49 17.14 -28.81
N ALA A 91 -17.93 16.67 -29.92
CA ALA A 91 -17.33 15.34 -29.99
C ALA A 91 -16.20 15.14 -28.96
N THR A 92 -15.29 16.11 -28.82
CA THR A 92 -14.22 16.05 -27.81
C THR A 92 -14.78 16.01 -26.39
N LYS A 93 -15.85 16.78 -26.10
CA LYS A 93 -16.53 16.74 -24.79
C LYS A 93 -17.19 15.39 -24.49
N LEU A 94 -17.71 14.72 -25.52
CA LEU A 94 -18.26 13.36 -25.43
C LEU A 94 -17.16 12.28 -25.40
N GLY A 95 -15.90 12.71 -25.45
CA GLY A 95 -14.74 11.85 -25.30
C GLY A 95 -14.15 11.34 -26.61
N ALA A 96 -14.42 11.94 -27.77
CA ALA A 96 -13.61 11.65 -28.96
C ALA A 96 -12.14 11.98 -28.70
N TYR A 97 -11.22 11.16 -29.23
CA TYR A 97 -9.79 11.42 -29.16
C TYR A 97 -9.42 12.64 -30.00
N ASP A 98 -9.89 12.67 -31.24
CA ASP A 98 -9.67 13.78 -32.17
C ASP A 98 -10.70 13.75 -33.32
N PHE A 99 -10.54 14.65 -34.28
CA PHE A 99 -11.43 14.87 -35.40
C PHE A 99 -10.68 15.01 -36.74
N LEU A 100 -11.25 14.47 -37.81
CA LEU A 100 -10.76 14.52 -39.19
C LEU A 100 -11.80 15.16 -40.11
N GLU A 101 -11.37 16.15 -40.87
CA GLU A 101 -12.22 16.83 -41.87
C GLU A 101 -12.06 16.17 -43.25
N LYS A 102 -13.18 15.86 -43.94
CA LYS A 102 -13.17 15.44 -45.35
C LYS A 102 -12.89 16.68 -46.23
N PRO A 103 -12.04 16.60 -47.27
CA PRO A 103 -11.41 15.40 -47.81
C PRO A 103 -10.24 14.89 -46.96
N LEU A 104 -10.23 13.58 -46.70
CA LEU A 104 -9.27 12.94 -45.82
C LEU A 104 -7.86 12.93 -46.42
N SER A 105 -6.90 13.51 -45.70
CA SER A 105 -5.48 13.37 -46.01
C SER A 105 -4.93 12.08 -45.41
N VAL A 106 -4.26 11.27 -46.24
CA VAL A 106 -3.62 10.01 -45.83
C VAL A 106 -2.64 10.25 -44.68
N ASP A 107 -1.72 11.20 -44.85
CA ASP A 107 -0.68 11.50 -43.85
C ASP A 107 -1.29 11.91 -42.50
N LYS A 108 -2.29 12.82 -42.52
CA LYS A 108 -2.97 13.26 -41.29
C LYS A 108 -3.67 12.09 -40.59
N THR A 109 -4.35 11.25 -41.37
CA THR A 109 -5.09 10.08 -40.84
C THR A 109 -4.14 9.10 -40.17
N LEU A 110 -2.99 8.82 -40.78
CA LEU A 110 -1.97 7.90 -40.23
C LEU A 110 -1.31 8.44 -38.97
N ILE A 111 -0.98 9.74 -38.92
CA ILE A 111 -0.42 10.38 -37.73
C ILE A 111 -1.41 10.31 -36.56
N LEU A 112 -2.68 10.65 -36.80
CA LEU A 112 -3.71 10.62 -35.77
C LEU A 112 -3.98 9.21 -35.26
N LEU A 113 -4.05 8.24 -36.16
CA LEU A 113 -4.18 6.82 -35.79
C LEU A 113 -3.03 6.36 -34.90
N LYS A 114 -1.79 6.66 -35.27
CA LYS A 114 -0.62 6.30 -34.48
C LYS A 114 -0.67 6.91 -33.09
N ASN A 115 -0.98 8.20 -32.99
CA ASN A 115 -1.09 8.91 -31.70
C ASN A 115 -2.22 8.35 -30.82
N ALA A 116 -3.37 8.03 -31.41
CA ALA A 116 -4.49 7.40 -30.71
C ALA A 116 -4.12 6.00 -30.17
N ILE A 117 -3.43 5.19 -30.97
CA ILE A 117 -2.94 3.87 -30.57
C ILE A 117 -1.93 3.98 -29.42
N ASP A 118 -0.95 4.88 -29.55
CA ASP A 118 0.07 5.10 -28.51
C ASP A 118 -0.56 5.62 -27.21
N SER A 119 -1.52 6.54 -27.29
CA SER A 119 -2.29 7.05 -26.15
C SER A 119 -3.01 5.91 -25.42
N LYS A 120 -3.72 5.04 -26.16
CA LYS A 120 -4.40 3.88 -25.59
C LYS A 120 -3.40 2.92 -24.92
N ARG A 121 -2.27 2.63 -25.58
CA ARG A 121 -1.23 1.75 -25.04
C ARG A 121 -0.69 2.31 -23.73
N LEU A 122 -0.28 3.59 -23.71
CA LEU A 122 0.25 4.24 -22.52
C LEU A 122 -0.77 4.27 -21.37
N ARG A 123 -2.06 4.50 -21.68
CA ARG A 123 -3.13 4.46 -20.68
C ARG A 123 -3.32 3.06 -20.09
N LEU A 124 -3.25 2.02 -20.93
CA LEU A 124 -3.35 0.63 -20.49
C LEU A 124 -2.12 0.20 -19.68
N GLU A 125 -0.92 0.56 -20.12
CA GLU A 125 0.34 0.34 -19.39
C GLU A 125 0.33 1.05 -18.05
N ASN A 126 -0.08 2.32 -18.01
CA ASN A 126 -0.20 3.06 -16.76
C ASN A 126 -1.20 2.39 -15.81
N ARG A 127 -2.34 1.92 -16.33
CA ARG A 127 -3.32 1.17 -15.53
C ARG A 127 -2.75 -0.15 -15.02
N ASP A 128 -1.99 -0.88 -15.83
CA ASP A 128 -1.40 -2.16 -15.44
C ASP A 128 -0.28 -1.95 -14.42
N LEU A 129 0.60 -0.97 -14.63
CA LEU A 129 1.61 -0.54 -13.68
C LEU A 129 0.96 -0.08 -12.36
N LYS A 130 -0.11 0.72 -12.40
CA LYS A 130 -0.89 1.09 -11.20
C LYS A 130 -1.42 -0.16 -10.49
N LYS A 131 -1.97 -1.14 -11.22
CA LYS A 131 -2.44 -2.42 -10.63
C LYS A 131 -1.32 -3.25 -10.01
N GLN A 132 -0.13 -3.27 -10.62
CA GLN A 132 1.03 -4.00 -10.12
C GLN A 132 1.67 -3.30 -8.91
N LEU A 133 1.66 -1.96 -8.91
CA LEU A 133 2.24 -1.13 -7.86
C LEU A 133 1.30 -0.91 -6.67
N THR A 134 -0.01 -1.09 -6.83
CA THR A 134 -0.95 -1.04 -5.69
C THR A 134 -0.68 -2.27 -4.84
N PRO A 135 0.03 -2.17 -3.70
CA PRO A 135 0.16 -3.30 -2.81
C PRO A 135 -1.27 -3.67 -2.41
N ARG A 136 -1.62 -4.95 -2.46
CA ARG A 136 -2.94 -5.44 -2.07
C ARG A 136 -3.29 -4.82 -0.71
N SER A 137 -4.10 -3.77 -0.71
CA SER A 137 -4.51 -2.98 0.45
C SER A 137 -5.56 -3.75 1.25
N ILE A 138 -5.37 -5.06 1.36
CA ILE A 138 -6.31 -5.99 1.94
C ILE A 138 -5.99 -6.03 3.42
N ILE A 139 -6.82 -5.34 4.19
CA ILE A 139 -6.83 -5.45 5.63
C ILE A 139 -7.43 -6.82 5.99
N VAL A 140 -6.56 -7.81 6.21
CA VAL A 140 -6.94 -9.18 6.59
C VAL A 140 -7.35 -9.24 8.06
N GLY A 141 -8.45 -9.91 8.35
CA GLY A 141 -8.98 -10.15 9.70
C GLY A 141 -10.51 -10.10 9.72
N GLU A 142 -11.14 -10.95 10.50
CA GLU A 142 -12.60 -11.02 10.67
C GLU A 142 -13.03 -10.70 12.11
N SER A 143 -12.09 -10.29 12.96
CA SER A 143 -12.39 -9.90 14.32
C SER A 143 -13.30 -8.68 14.41
N ILE A 144 -14.03 -8.57 15.53
CA ILE A 144 -14.94 -7.44 15.78
C ILE A 144 -14.21 -6.09 15.63
N PRO A 145 -13.01 -5.88 16.23
CA PRO A 145 -12.28 -4.63 16.06
C PRO A 145 -11.90 -4.35 14.60
N MET A 146 -11.52 -5.37 13.83
CA MET A 146 -11.14 -5.19 12.43
C MET A 146 -12.34 -4.92 11.51
N LYS A 147 -13.50 -5.52 11.79
CA LYS A 147 -14.77 -5.19 11.11
C LYS A 147 -15.19 -3.75 11.38
N ALA A 148 -15.11 -3.31 12.63
CA ALA A 148 -15.40 -1.93 13.01
C ALA A 148 -14.45 -0.94 12.31
N LEU A 149 -13.15 -1.25 12.29
CA LEU A 149 -12.14 -0.45 11.59
C LEU A 149 -12.47 -0.30 10.09
N ARG A 150 -12.82 -1.39 9.39
CA ARG A 150 -13.21 -1.34 7.97
C ARG A 150 -14.47 -0.50 7.74
N GLN A 151 -15.47 -0.63 8.61
CA GLN A 151 -16.70 0.18 8.52
C GLN A 151 -16.43 1.67 8.72
N GLN A 152 -15.58 2.03 9.69
CA GLN A 152 -15.16 3.41 9.90
C GLN A 152 -14.42 3.97 8.68
N ILE A 153 -13.51 3.19 8.08
CA ILE A 153 -12.80 3.58 6.86
C ILE A 153 -13.81 3.85 5.75
N GLN A 154 -14.77 2.96 5.53
CA GLN A 154 -15.78 3.11 4.48
C GLN A 154 -16.62 4.38 4.65
N LEU A 155 -16.97 4.75 5.88
CA LEU A 155 -17.77 5.95 6.17
C LEU A 155 -16.95 7.25 6.03
N MET A 156 -15.69 7.24 6.49
CA MET A 156 -14.89 8.47 6.67
C MET A 156 -13.93 8.74 5.49
N ALA A 157 -13.56 7.71 4.72
CA ALA A 157 -12.67 7.85 3.56
C ALA A 157 -13.16 8.84 2.49
N PRO A 158 -14.47 8.94 2.16
CA PRO A 158 -14.96 9.91 1.17
C PRO A 158 -14.86 11.38 1.62
N THR A 159 -14.59 11.66 2.89
CA THR A 159 -14.44 13.02 3.41
C THR A 159 -13.05 13.60 3.07
N ASN A 160 -12.90 14.93 3.09
CA ASN A 160 -11.59 15.60 2.97
C ASN A 160 -10.93 15.86 4.33
N GLY A 161 -11.47 15.30 5.42
CA GLY A 161 -10.90 15.45 6.74
C GLY A 161 -9.50 14.85 6.84
N ARG A 162 -8.66 15.50 7.64
CA ARG A 162 -7.34 14.98 8.02
C ARG A 162 -7.50 13.80 8.96
N VAL A 163 -6.62 12.83 8.80
CA VAL A 163 -6.73 11.57 9.50
C VAL A 163 -5.50 11.38 10.37
N LEU A 164 -5.70 10.88 11.59
CA LEU A 164 -4.62 10.46 12.47
C LEU A 164 -4.82 8.99 12.86
N VAL A 165 -3.86 8.15 12.51
CA VAL A 165 -3.89 6.70 12.71
C VAL A 165 -2.95 6.31 13.85
N TYR A 166 -3.53 5.85 14.95
CA TYR A 166 -2.82 5.31 16.10
C TYR A 166 -2.64 3.81 15.97
N GLY A 167 -1.55 3.30 16.50
CA GLY A 167 -1.33 1.87 16.63
C GLY A 167 0.13 1.53 16.85
N GLU A 168 0.36 0.43 17.56
CA GLU A 168 1.72 -0.06 17.80
C GLU A 168 2.48 -0.34 16.50
N SER A 169 3.80 -0.41 16.59
CA SER A 169 4.64 -0.77 15.45
C SER A 169 4.23 -2.14 14.90
N GLY A 170 4.10 -2.24 13.58
CA GLY A 170 3.76 -3.49 12.90
C GLY A 170 2.28 -3.90 12.94
N THR A 171 1.36 -3.04 13.40
CA THR A 171 -0.09 -3.34 13.41
C THR A 171 -0.79 -3.19 12.05
N GLY A 172 -0.18 -2.46 11.11
CA GLY A 172 -0.73 -2.21 9.77
C GLY A 172 -1.27 -0.80 9.54
N LYS A 173 -0.75 0.23 10.24
CA LYS A 173 -1.14 1.64 10.05
C LYS A 173 -1.05 2.11 8.59
N GLU A 174 0.00 1.73 7.89
CA GLU A 174 0.20 2.01 6.46
C GLU A 174 -0.92 1.42 5.59
N LEU A 175 -1.33 0.17 5.86
CA LEU A 175 -2.46 -0.46 5.15
C LEU A 175 -3.77 0.27 5.37
N VAL A 176 -3.98 0.83 6.57
CA VAL A 176 -5.15 1.66 6.88
C VAL A 176 -5.10 2.96 6.08
N ALA A 177 -3.94 3.63 6.01
CA ALA A 177 -3.77 4.85 5.22
C ALA A 177 -4.05 4.61 3.72
N HIS A 178 -3.51 3.52 3.15
CA HIS A 178 -3.82 3.10 1.79
C HIS A 178 -5.30 2.80 1.57
N ALA A 179 -5.94 2.08 2.51
CA ALA A 179 -7.36 1.75 2.42
C ALA A 179 -8.25 3.01 2.44
N ILE A 180 -7.88 4.01 3.25
CA ILE A 180 -8.55 5.31 3.27
C ILE A 180 -8.38 6.04 1.94
N HIS A 181 -7.16 6.10 1.39
CA HIS A 181 -6.94 6.74 0.09
C HIS A 181 -7.72 6.05 -1.04
N ALA A 182 -7.68 4.72 -1.11
CA ALA A 182 -8.35 3.93 -2.13
C ALA A 182 -9.88 4.06 -2.12
N GLN A 183 -10.47 4.41 -0.96
CA GLN A 183 -11.91 4.64 -0.79
C GLN A 183 -12.29 6.12 -0.77
N SER A 184 -11.34 7.02 -1.03
CA SER A 184 -11.56 8.47 -1.03
C SER A 184 -11.96 9.02 -2.40
N LEU A 185 -12.34 10.30 -2.42
CA LEU A 185 -12.54 11.05 -3.66
C LEU A 185 -11.23 11.29 -4.44
N ARG A 186 -10.08 11.04 -3.81
CA ARG A 186 -8.72 11.22 -4.38
C ARG A 186 -8.05 9.90 -4.77
N LYS A 187 -8.81 8.79 -4.85
CA LYS A 187 -8.28 7.43 -5.09
C LYS A 187 -7.50 7.24 -6.41
N ASP A 188 -7.74 8.10 -7.40
CA ASP A 188 -7.09 8.04 -8.72
C ASP A 188 -5.84 8.93 -8.79
N GLU A 189 -5.65 9.78 -7.77
CA GLU A 189 -4.55 10.73 -7.60
C GLU A 189 -3.35 10.12 -6.86
N MET A 190 -2.26 10.87 -6.76
CA MET A 190 -1.03 10.40 -6.12
C MET A 190 -1.22 10.13 -4.61
N PHE A 191 -0.71 8.97 -4.16
CA PHE A 191 -0.48 8.68 -2.74
C PHE A 191 1.03 8.81 -2.47
N VAL A 192 1.42 9.83 -1.71
CA VAL A 192 2.83 10.14 -1.44
C VAL A 192 3.14 9.82 0.01
N GLU A 193 4.16 8.98 0.21
CA GLU A 193 4.57 8.53 1.54
C GLU A 193 5.88 9.16 1.98
N VAL A 194 5.93 9.42 3.29
CA VAL A 194 7.10 9.89 4.02
C VAL A 194 7.15 9.20 5.38
N ASN A 195 8.19 8.42 5.62
CA ASN A 195 8.49 7.89 6.95
C ASN A 195 9.40 8.88 7.68
N CYS A 196 8.87 9.52 8.72
CA CYS A 196 9.55 10.60 9.42
C CYS A 196 10.69 10.10 10.30
N ALA A 197 10.63 8.85 10.76
CA ALA A 197 11.68 8.21 11.55
C ALA A 197 12.87 7.70 10.71
N ALA A 198 12.66 7.44 9.42
CA ALA A 198 13.69 6.89 8.53
C ALA A 198 14.58 7.96 7.87
N ILE A 199 14.16 9.22 7.90
CA ILE A 199 14.87 10.33 7.26
C ILE A 199 15.68 11.08 8.32
N PRO A 200 16.99 11.33 8.11
CA PRO A 200 17.78 12.18 9.00
C PRO A 200 17.12 13.54 9.23
N GLU A 201 17.19 14.05 10.46
CA GLU A 201 16.51 15.29 10.87
C GLU A 201 16.93 16.50 10.01
N ASP A 202 18.18 16.53 9.55
CA ASP A 202 18.72 17.57 8.68
C ASP A 202 18.15 17.53 7.25
N LEU A 203 17.63 16.38 6.81
CA LEU A 203 17.11 16.18 5.46
C LEU A 203 15.57 16.22 5.39
N ILE A 204 14.87 15.99 6.50
CA ILE A 204 13.40 15.87 6.50
C ILE A 204 12.70 17.13 5.97
N GLU A 205 13.22 18.33 6.29
CA GLU A 205 12.66 19.58 5.76
C GLU A 205 12.76 19.64 4.22
N THR A 206 13.90 19.21 3.68
CA THR A 206 14.12 19.23 2.22
C THR A 206 13.30 18.16 1.50
N GLU A 207 13.04 17.02 2.14
CA GLU A 207 12.13 16.01 1.60
C GLU A 207 10.68 16.50 1.60
N LEU A 208 10.21 17.07 2.72
CA LEU A 208 8.82 17.51 2.85
C LEU A 208 8.50 18.73 1.99
N PHE A 209 9.36 19.76 2.04
CA PHE A 209 9.06 21.08 1.47
C PHE A 209 9.79 21.35 0.15
N GLY A 210 10.82 20.55 -0.18
CA GLY A 210 11.66 20.75 -1.35
C GLY A 210 12.73 21.82 -1.11
N HIS A 211 13.57 22.04 -2.11
CA HIS A 211 14.62 23.06 -2.05
C HIS A 211 14.97 23.60 -3.43
N ARG A 212 15.37 24.88 -3.48
CA ARG A 212 15.91 25.50 -4.69
C ARG A 212 17.39 25.16 -4.87
N LYS A 213 17.87 25.20 -6.11
CA LYS A 213 19.29 25.01 -6.41
C LYS A 213 20.15 26.03 -5.64
N GLY A 214 21.18 25.57 -4.95
CA GLY A 214 22.10 26.41 -4.18
C GLY A 214 21.63 26.82 -2.79
N SER A 215 20.49 26.28 -2.30
CA SER A 215 19.97 26.62 -0.95
C SER A 215 20.87 26.15 0.20
N PHE A 216 21.71 25.14 -0.02
CA PHE A 216 22.73 24.64 0.90
C PHE A 216 23.87 23.96 0.10
N PRO A 217 25.06 23.70 0.69
CA PRO A 217 26.24 23.24 -0.06
C PRO A 217 26.02 21.98 -0.92
N ALA A 218 25.12 21.08 -0.51
CA ALA A 218 24.78 19.86 -1.25
C ALA A 218 23.61 20.02 -2.26
N ALA A 219 22.95 21.18 -2.31
CA ALA A 219 21.79 21.47 -3.17
C ALA A 219 22.19 21.77 -4.62
N THR A 220 22.75 20.77 -5.31
CA THR A 220 23.25 20.92 -6.70
C THR A 220 22.15 21.04 -7.75
N VAL A 221 20.96 20.50 -7.46
CA VAL A 221 19.79 20.51 -8.34
C VAL A 221 18.58 20.93 -7.50
N GLU A 222 17.61 21.57 -8.12
CA GLU A 222 16.32 21.85 -7.48
C GLU A 222 15.53 20.54 -7.26
N LYS A 223 14.86 20.43 -6.11
CA LYS A 223 14.06 19.25 -5.76
C LYS A 223 12.69 19.64 -5.27
N GLU A 224 11.67 19.07 -5.90
CA GLU A 224 10.29 19.17 -5.48
C GLU A 224 10.04 18.40 -4.17
N GLY A 225 9.36 19.06 -3.23
CA GLY A 225 8.98 18.49 -1.93
C GLY A 225 7.78 17.54 -2.00
N LYS A 226 7.63 16.71 -0.97
CA LYS A 226 6.57 15.70 -0.87
C LYS A 226 5.17 16.32 -0.79
N PHE A 227 5.00 17.49 -0.17
CA PHE A 227 3.72 18.19 -0.20
C PHE A 227 3.31 18.65 -1.61
N GLN A 228 4.27 19.10 -2.42
CA GLN A 228 4.01 19.51 -3.80
C GLN A 228 3.65 18.30 -4.67
N LYS A 229 4.40 17.19 -4.53
CA LYS A 229 4.10 15.91 -5.19
C LYS A 229 2.73 15.33 -4.83
N ALA A 230 2.23 15.65 -3.64
CA ALA A 230 0.93 15.21 -3.14
C ALA A 230 -0.22 16.16 -3.50
N HIS A 231 0.04 17.23 -4.27
CA HIS A 231 -0.99 18.15 -4.74
C HIS A 231 -2.08 17.39 -5.53
N GLY A 232 -3.35 17.66 -5.21
CA GLY A 232 -4.51 16.92 -5.72
C GLY A 232 -4.72 15.55 -5.06
N GLY A 233 -3.67 14.95 -4.51
CA GLY A 233 -3.64 13.60 -3.93
C GLY A 233 -3.64 13.57 -2.40
N THR A 234 -2.96 12.57 -1.85
CA THR A 234 -2.85 12.30 -0.41
C THR A 234 -1.38 12.21 0.01
N LEU A 235 -1.03 12.91 1.09
CA LEU A 235 0.26 12.81 1.77
C LEU A 235 0.12 11.95 3.02
N PHE A 236 0.86 10.86 3.09
CA PHE A 236 0.98 10.00 4.27
C PHE A 236 2.25 10.32 5.04
N LEU A 237 2.09 10.77 6.29
CA LEU A 237 3.16 11.05 7.23
C LEU A 237 3.24 9.92 8.27
N ASP A 238 4.12 8.97 8.05
CA ASP A 238 4.31 7.83 8.95
C ASP A 238 5.24 8.20 10.12
N GLU A 239 4.87 7.77 11.32
CA GLU A 239 5.58 8.05 12.59
C GLU A 239 5.80 9.57 12.83
N ILE A 240 4.71 10.35 12.76
CA ILE A 240 4.72 11.82 12.94
C ILE A 240 5.31 12.26 14.29
N GLY A 241 5.20 11.41 15.33
CA GLY A 241 5.75 11.65 16.66
C GLY A 241 7.28 11.62 16.73
N ASP A 242 7.98 11.25 15.65
CA ASP A 242 9.44 11.30 15.56
C ASP A 242 9.97 12.58 14.89
N MET A 243 9.09 13.50 14.46
CA MET A 243 9.51 14.79 13.92
C MET A 243 10.04 15.73 15.01
N SER A 244 11.06 16.52 14.68
CA SER A 244 11.49 17.62 15.54
C SER A 244 10.48 18.77 15.59
N LEU A 245 10.47 19.53 16.70
CA LEU A 245 9.56 20.68 16.90
C LEU A 245 9.64 21.73 15.78
N LYS A 246 10.83 21.91 15.19
CA LYS A 246 11.05 22.81 14.06
C LYS A 246 10.29 22.34 12.82
N THR A 247 10.39 21.06 12.50
CA THR A 247 9.68 20.44 11.37
C THR A 247 8.17 20.46 11.61
N GLN A 248 7.74 20.12 12.84
CA GLN A 248 6.33 20.19 13.24
C GLN A 248 5.73 21.59 13.03
N SER A 249 6.46 22.65 13.38
CA SER A 249 6.03 24.04 13.17
C SER A 249 5.81 24.39 11.70
N LYS A 250 6.69 23.91 10.80
CA LYS A 250 6.53 24.12 9.35
C LYS A 250 5.37 23.29 8.76
N VAL A 251 5.19 22.06 9.24
CA VAL A 251 4.05 21.22 8.87
C VAL A 251 2.75 21.91 9.28
N LEU A 252 2.64 22.37 10.53
CA LEU A 252 1.47 23.12 11.02
C LEU A 252 1.13 24.31 10.10
N ARG A 253 2.11 25.16 9.82
CA ARG A 253 1.95 26.31 8.92
C ARG A 253 1.46 25.90 7.54
N THR A 254 2.01 24.83 6.99
CA THR A 254 1.59 24.27 5.69
C THR A 254 0.12 23.81 5.71
N LEU A 255 -0.31 23.17 6.80
CA LEU A 255 -1.69 22.70 7.00
C LEU A 255 -2.70 23.83 7.25
N GLU A 256 -2.24 25.01 7.67
CA GLU A 256 -3.07 26.19 7.90
C GLU A 256 -3.18 27.05 6.64
N GLU A 257 -2.05 27.33 6.00
CA GLU A 257 -1.98 28.23 4.85
C GLU A 257 -2.24 27.53 3.51
N GLN A 258 -2.23 26.18 3.48
CA GLN A 258 -2.25 25.38 2.24
C GLN A 258 -1.15 25.82 1.25
N ARG A 259 0.00 26.20 1.81
CA ARG A 259 1.14 26.72 1.08
C ARG A 259 2.43 26.13 1.61
N VAL A 260 3.35 25.86 0.70
CA VAL A 260 4.69 25.33 1.01
C VAL A 260 5.72 26.30 0.48
N THR A 261 6.71 26.62 1.31
CA THR A 261 7.86 27.41 0.90
C THR A 261 9.08 26.50 0.80
N PRO A 262 9.64 26.27 -0.40
CA PRO A 262 10.87 25.48 -0.55
C PRO A 262 12.03 26.08 0.23
N VAL A 263 12.94 25.23 0.70
CA VAL A 263 14.15 25.71 1.39
C VAL A 263 14.99 26.56 0.44
N GLY A 264 15.39 27.76 0.90
CA GLY A 264 16.13 28.73 0.10
C GLY A 264 15.26 29.53 -0.88
N SER A 265 13.94 29.54 -0.71
CA SER A 265 12.99 30.38 -1.44
C SER A 265 12.12 31.16 -0.47
N ASP A 266 11.70 32.36 -0.85
CA ASP A 266 10.67 33.12 -0.12
C ASP A 266 9.30 33.04 -0.81
N GLU A 267 9.23 32.39 -1.97
CA GLU A 267 8.01 32.28 -2.76
C GLU A 267 7.18 31.06 -2.31
N PRO A 268 5.97 31.26 -1.77
CA PRO A 268 5.10 30.16 -1.37
C PRO A 268 4.39 29.55 -2.58
N ILE A 269 4.27 28.22 -2.58
CA ILE A 269 3.58 27.43 -3.59
C ILE A 269 2.29 26.88 -2.98
N ILE A 270 1.15 27.09 -3.63
CA ILE A 270 -0.15 26.59 -3.16
C ILE A 270 -0.21 25.06 -3.34
N VAL A 271 -0.59 24.36 -2.29
CA VAL A 271 -0.73 22.90 -2.30
C VAL A 271 -2.09 22.49 -1.74
N ASP A 272 -2.80 21.60 -2.46
CA ASP A 272 -4.00 20.94 -1.97
C ASP A 272 -3.73 19.45 -1.78
N ALA A 273 -3.20 19.07 -0.63
CA ALA A 273 -2.95 17.67 -0.28
C ALA A 273 -3.79 17.25 0.93
N ARG A 274 -4.52 16.13 0.81
CA ARG A 274 -5.15 15.51 1.98
C ARG A 274 -4.07 14.85 2.83
N VAL A 275 -4.04 15.12 4.13
CA VAL A 275 -3.00 14.57 5.02
C VAL A 275 -3.57 13.43 5.86
N ILE A 276 -2.87 12.30 5.84
CA ILE A 276 -3.04 11.17 6.75
C ILE A 276 -1.74 11.05 7.53
N ALA A 277 -1.80 11.10 8.86
CA ALA A 277 -0.64 10.90 9.73
C ALA A 277 -0.78 9.60 10.52
N SER A 278 0.34 9.00 10.88
CA SER A 278 0.40 7.81 11.72
C SER A 278 1.39 7.99 12.86
N THR A 279 1.15 7.32 14.00
CA THR A 279 2.09 7.30 15.13
C THR A 279 1.95 6.00 15.93
N ASN A 280 3.07 5.51 16.46
CA ASN A 280 3.10 4.49 17.51
C ASN A 280 3.25 5.06 18.94
N LYS A 281 3.53 6.37 19.07
CA LYS A 281 3.66 7.05 20.35
C LYS A 281 2.32 7.57 20.86
N ASP A 282 2.22 7.70 22.17
CA ASP A 282 1.18 8.49 22.83
C ASP A 282 1.50 9.98 22.66
N LEU A 283 0.74 10.66 21.79
CA LEU A 283 0.99 12.07 21.50
C LEU A 283 0.63 12.98 22.67
N GLU A 284 -0.30 12.60 23.55
CA GLU A 284 -0.64 13.40 24.74
C GLU A 284 0.53 13.37 25.73
N GLU A 285 1.15 12.20 25.90
CA GLU A 285 2.38 12.07 26.69
C GLU A 285 3.54 12.88 26.07
N GLU A 286 3.73 12.81 24.75
CA GLU A 286 4.79 13.58 24.07
C GLU A 286 4.55 15.10 24.11
N ILE A 287 3.30 15.56 24.13
CA ILE A 287 2.96 16.96 24.39
C ILE A 287 3.37 17.35 25.81
N SER A 288 3.05 16.51 26.81
CA SER A 288 3.40 16.79 28.21
C SER A 288 4.92 16.88 28.44
N LYS A 289 5.71 16.14 27.66
CA LYS A 289 7.18 16.18 27.66
C LYS A 289 7.77 17.34 26.84
N GLY A 290 6.94 18.05 26.06
CA GLY A 290 7.37 19.12 25.16
C GLY A 290 8.02 18.63 23.86
N ASN A 291 7.86 17.35 23.50
CA ASN A 291 8.40 16.75 22.28
C ASN A 291 7.44 16.88 21.09
N PHE A 292 6.16 17.14 21.33
CA PHE A 292 5.16 17.33 20.30
C PHE A 292 4.33 18.59 20.54
N ARG A 293 4.00 19.31 19.48
CA ARG A 293 3.21 20.53 19.59
C ARG A 293 1.72 20.23 19.71
N GLU A 294 1.08 20.82 20.70
CA GLU A 294 -0.36 20.69 20.96
C GLU A 294 -1.22 21.22 19.81
N ASP A 295 -0.84 22.35 19.21
CA ASP A 295 -1.56 22.94 18.08
C ASP A 295 -1.56 22.03 16.83
N LEU A 296 -0.42 21.42 16.52
CA LEU A 296 -0.30 20.43 15.44
C LEU A 296 -1.16 19.19 15.71
N PHE A 297 -1.20 18.71 16.96
CA PHE A 297 -2.03 17.57 17.35
C PHE A 297 -3.51 17.83 17.02
N TYR A 298 -4.08 18.92 17.51
CA TYR A 298 -5.48 19.26 17.23
C TYR A 298 -5.75 19.52 15.74
N ARG A 299 -4.74 20.03 15.02
CA ARG A 299 -4.84 20.25 13.58
C ARG A 299 -4.87 18.92 12.80
N LEU A 300 -4.15 17.89 13.24
CA LEU A 300 -4.12 16.57 12.60
C LEU A 300 -5.27 15.65 13.03
N ASN A 301 -5.62 15.67 14.32
CA ASN A 301 -6.54 14.73 14.97
C ASN A 301 -8.03 15.04 14.70
N VAL A 302 -8.40 15.28 13.44
CA VAL A 302 -9.79 15.54 13.04
C VAL A 302 -10.59 14.24 12.94
N ILE A 303 -9.98 13.20 12.35
CA ILE A 303 -10.57 11.88 12.22
C ILE A 303 -9.59 10.84 12.78
N PRO A 304 -9.76 10.42 14.05
CA PRO A 304 -8.89 9.41 14.67
C PRO A 304 -9.25 7.99 14.22
N PHE A 305 -8.24 7.18 13.94
CA PHE A 305 -8.37 5.73 13.80
C PHE A 305 -7.40 5.05 14.76
N SER A 306 -7.86 3.99 15.43
CA SER A 306 -6.99 3.16 16.26
C SER A 306 -6.89 1.76 15.66
N VAL A 307 -5.67 1.32 15.37
CA VAL A 307 -5.38 -0.02 14.85
C VAL A 307 -5.06 -0.94 16.02
N PRO A 308 -5.90 -1.96 16.31
CA PRO A 308 -5.72 -2.80 17.47
C PRO A 308 -4.44 -3.66 17.34
N PRO A 309 -3.68 -3.83 18.43
CA PRO A 309 -2.56 -4.74 18.46
C PRO A 309 -3.02 -6.19 18.26
N LEU A 310 -2.15 -7.05 17.74
CA LEU A 310 -2.51 -8.41 17.36
C LEU A 310 -3.01 -9.25 18.55
N ARG A 311 -2.51 -8.97 19.76
CA ARG A 311 -2.98 -9.59 21.01
C ARG A 311 -4.45 -9.31 21.36
N GLU A 312 -5.04 -8.23 20.86
CA GLU A 312 -6.46 -7.89 21.08
C GLU A 312 -7.36 -8.46 19.98
N ARG A 313 -6.76 -9.09 18.95
CA ARG A 313 -7.44 -9.74 17.82
C ARG A 313 -6.79 -11.08 17.47
N GLN A 314 -6.54 -11.91 18.48
CA GLN A 314 -5.88 -13.21 18.31
C GLN A 314 -6.66 -14.15 17.36
N GLU A 315 -7.97 -13.98 17.25
CA GLU A 315 -8.83 -14.72 16.30
C GLU A 315 -8.49 -14.45 14.82
N ASP A 316 -7.75 -13.37 14.52
CA ASP A 316 -7.25 -13.06 13.18
C ASP A 316 -5.91 -13.74 12.86
N VAL A 317 -5.17 -14.23 13.88
CA VAL A 317 -3.86 -14.87 13.70
C VAL A 317 -3.92 -16.05 12.71
N PRO A 318 -4.92 -16.96 12.76
CA PRO A 318 -5.04 -18.04 11.78
C PRO A 318 -5.21 -17.54 10.35
N LEU A 319 -6.02 -16.49 10.15
CA LEU A 319 -6.27 -15.91 8.83
C LEU A 319 -5.00 -15.24 8.29
N LEU A 320 -4.31 -14.47 9.11
CA LEU A 320 -3.05 -13.82 8.77
C LEU A 320 -1.94 -14.84 8.45
N ALA A 321 -1.78 -15.87 9.30
CA ALA A 321 -0.78 -16.91 9.10
C ALA A 321 -1.00 -17.65 7.76
N ARG A 322 -2.24 -18.04 7.46
CA ARG A 322 -2.60 -18.69 6.18
C ARG A 322 -2.42 -17.74 4.99
N HIS A 323 -2.74 -16.46 5.16
CA HIS A 323 -2.54 -15.44 4.13
C HIS A 323 -1.05 -15.32 3.76
N PHE A 324 -0.18 -15.09 4.75
CA PHE A 324 1.26 -14.98 4.53
C PHE A 324 1.87 -16.28 4.01
N LEU A 325 1.40 -17.43 4.50
CA LEU A 325 1.85 -18.72 4.00
C LEU A 325 1.58 -18.89 2.50
N LYS A 326 0.40 -18.46 2.04
CA LYS A 326 0.03 -18.45 0.62
C LYS A 326 0.87 -17.46 -0.18
N GLU A 327 1.07 -16.25 0.35
CA GLU A 327 1.91 -15.20 -0.26
C GLU A 327 3.34 -15.71 -0.49
N PHE A 328 4.01 -16.20 0.56
CA PHE A 328 5.40 -16.64 0.47
C PHE A 328 5.55 -17.95 -0.31
N SER A 329 4.58 -18.87 -0.24
CA SER A 329 4.63 -20.09 -1.07
C SER A 329 4.59 -19.74 -2.56
N ALA A 330 3.74 -18.78 -2.97
CA ALA A 330 3.69 -18.31 -4.34
C ALA A 330 4.96 -17.56 -4.76
N ALA A 331 5.46 -16.65 -3.91
CA ALA A 331 6.66 -15.87 -4.17
C ALA A 331 7.91 -16.74 -4.41
N TYR A 332 8.03 -17.87 -3.69
CA TYR A 332 9.13 -18.82 -3.87
C TYR A 332 8.84 -19.94 -4.89
N GLY A 333 7.77 -19.83 -5.68
CA GLY A 333 7.42 -20.81 -6.72
C GLY A 333 7.09 -22.20 -6.17
N ARG A 334 6.59 -22.28 -4.93
CA ARG A 334 6.35 -23.54 -4.23
C ARG A 334 4.88 -23.91 -4.23
N ARG A 335 4.59 -25.22 -4.14
CA ARG A 335 3.22 -25.73 -3.99
C ARG A 335 2.56 -25.13 -2.75
N PRO A 336 1.21 -24.96 -2.74
CA PRO A 336 0.48 -24.51 -1.58
C PRO A 336 0.86 -25.32 -0.34
N ARG A 337 1.17 -24.63 0.75
CA ARG A 337 1.58 -25.23 2.01
C ARG A 337 0.46 -25.12 3.03
N GLU A 338 0.45 -26.07 3.94
CA GLU A 338 -0.49 -26.11 5.04
C GLU A 338 0.22 -25.82 6.36
N ILE A 339 -0.56 -25.37 7.34
CA ILE A 339 -0.13 -25.20 8.73
C ILE A 339 -1.09 -26.01 9.59
N SER A 340 -0.54 -26.81 10.50
CA SER A 340 -1.32 -27.65 11.41
C SER A 340 -2.04 -26.81 12.46
N ASP A 341 -3.12 -27.35 13.03
CA ASP A 341 -3.88 -26.67 14.07
C ASP A 341 -3.04 -26.47 15.36
N ASP A 342 -2.20 -27.44 15.74
CA ASP A 342 -1.26 -27.29 16.88
C ASP A 342 -0.25 -26.14 16.66
N ALA A 343 0.21 -25.95 15.41
CA ALA A 343 1.04 -24.79 15.08
C ALA A 343 0.25 -23.48 15.15
N ILE A 344 -0.99 -23.46 14.68
CA ILE A 344 -1.87 -22.29 14.79
C ILE A 344 -2.15 -21.94 16.25
N ASP A 345 -2.49 -22.91 17.08
CA ASP A 345 -2.73 -22.72 18.51
C ASP A 345 -1.50 -22.15 19.22
N THR A 346 -0.30 -22.61 18.84
CA THR A 346 0.96 -22.07 19.34
C THR A 346 1.12 -20.59 18.94
N LEU A 347 0.82 -20.24 17.67
CA LEU A 347 0.88 -18.86 17.20
C LEU A 347 -0.15 -17.96 17.89
N MET A 348 -1.35 -18.47 18.21
CA MET A 348 -2.39 -17.70 18.89
C MET A 348 -2.06 -17.36 20.35
N ARG A 349 -1.29 -18.21 21.04
CA ARG A 349 -0.90 -18.00 22.44
C ARG A 349 0.19 -16.94 22.63
N TYR A 350 0.96 -16.66 21.60
CA TYR A 350 2.03 -15.68 21.66
C TYR A 350 1.47 -14.25 21.60
N SER A 351 2.06 -13.32 22.36
CA SER A 351 1.54 -11.95 22.50
C SER A 351 1.84 -11.04 21.31
N TRP A 352 2.75 -11.44 20.42
CA TRP A 352 3.15 -10.67 19.22
C TRP A 352 3.52 -9.21 19.52
N PRO A 353 4.60 -8.93 20.29
CA PRO A 353 5.05 -7.57 20.55
C PRO A 353 5.40 -6.78 19.28
N GLY A 354 5.84 -7.44 18.20
CA GLY A 354 6.03 -6.83 16.89
C GLY A 354 4.81 -6.96 15.96
N ASN A 355 3.66 -7.33 16.51
CA ASN A 355 2.35 -7.42 15.86
C ASN A 355 2.39 -8.23 14.55
N VAL A 356 1.67 -7.76 13.52
CA VAL A 356 1.54 -8.44 12.23
C VAL A 356 2.88 -8.53 11.49
N ARG A 357 3.77 -7.54 11.67
CA ARG A 357 5.12 -7.55 11.09
C ARG A 357 5.94 -8.72 11.63
N GLU A 358 5.90 -8.98 12.93
CA GLU A 358 6.59 -10.13 13.54
C GLU A 358 5.99 -11.45 13.06
N LEU A 359 4.65 -11.58 13.03
CA LEU A 359 3.97 -12.77 12.51
C LEU A 359 4.37 -13.05 11.06
N ARG A 360 4.34 -12.02 10.19
CA ARG A 360 4.77 -12.13 8.79
C ARG A 360 6.19 -12.66 8.67
N ASN A 361 7.13 -12.08 9.42
CA ASN A 361 8.54 -12.50 9.42
C ASN A 361 8.74 -13.94 9.91
N VAL A 362 7.97 -14.36 10.93
CA VAL A 362 8.00 -15.75 11.42
C VAL A 362 7.51 -16.72 10.34
N ILE A 363 6.39 -16.41 9.67
CA ILE A 363 5.85 -17.26 8.60
C ILE A 363 6.80 -17.32 7.39
N GLU A 364 7.39 -16.19 7.00
CA GLU A 364 8.41 -16.15 5.95
C GLU A 364 9.60 -17.05 6.30
N ARG A 365 10.12 -16.90 7.53
CA ARG A 365 11.27 -17.67 8.02
C ARG A 365 11.01 -19.18 7.98
N ILE A 366 9.85 -19.66 8.43
CA ILE A 366 9.56 -21.10 8.39
C ILE A 366 9.46 -21.61 6.94
N VAL A 367 8.94 -20.80 6.01
CA VAL A 367 8.91 -21.13 4.57
C VAL A 367 10.33 -21.26 4.04
N ILE A 368 11.21 -20.29 4.30
CA ILE A 368 12.61 -20.31 3.83
C ILE A 368 13.36 -21.51 4.38
N MET A 369 13.31 -21.73 5.69
CA MET A 369 14.13 -22.73 6.40
C MET A 369 13.72 -24.18 6.11
N ASN A 370 12.51 -24.41 5.60
CA ASN A 370 11.98 -25.76 5.38
C ASN A 370 11.53 -25.95 3.93
N PRO A 371 12.45 -26.01 2.96
CA PRO A 371 12.10 -25.98 1.53
C PRO A 371 11.25 -27.15 1.05
N THR A 372 11.34 -28.31 1.68
CA THR A 372 10.61 -29.53 1.28
C THR A 372 9.34 -29.77 2.09
N THR A 373 9.11 -29.01 3.16
CA THR A 373 7.96 -29.22 4.06
C THR A 373 6.66 -28.72 3.42
N MET A 374 5.70 -29.63 3.27
CA MET A 374 4.36 -29.33 2.75
C MET A 374 3.37 -28.91 3.84
N ARG A 375 3.54 -29.43 5.07
CA ARG A 375 2.71 -29.12 6.23
C ARG A 375 3.57 -28.69 7.42
N PHE A 376 3.31 -27.50 7.93
CA PHE A 376 4.02 -26.92 9.07
C PHE A 376 3.38 -27.30 10.40
N ASP A 377 4.06 -28.17 11.14
CA ASP A 377 3.78 -28.47 12.54
C ASP A 377 4.51 -27.55 13.52
N ARG A 378 4.11 -27.59 14.80
CA ARG A 378 4.68 -26.80 15.90
C ARG A 378 6.21 -26.84 15.98
N LYS A 379 6.84 -27.99 15.67
CA LYS A 379 8.30 -28.16 15.67
C LYS A 379 9.04 -27.23 14.70
N HIS A 380 8.37 -26.75 13.65
CA HIS A 380 8.97 -25.85 12.67
C HIS A 380 8.90 -24.38 13.11
N LEU A 381 8.08 -24.07 14.13
CA LEU A 381 7.98 -22.72 14.65
C LEU A 381 9.22 -22.35 15.48
N PRO A 382 9.70 -21.10 15.41
CA PRO A 382 10.84 -20.67 16.19
C PRO A 382 10.63 -20.83 17.70
N PRO A 383 11.68 -21.11 18.50
CA PRO A 383 11.57 -21.22 19.95
C PRO A 383 10.93 -20.03 20.67
N LEU A 384 10.99 -18.84 20.06
CA LEU A 384 10.41 -17.61 20.58
C LEU A 384 8.90 -17.72 20.79
N VAL A 385 8.17 -18.37 19.86
CA VAL A 385 6.70 -18.48 19.95
C VAL A 385 6.24 -19.60 20.88
N HIS A 386 7.15 -20.45 21.38
CA HIS A 386 6.86 -21.45 22.40
C HIS A 386 6.89 -20.88 23.81
N ARG A 387 7.33 -19.64 23.99
CA ARG A 387 7.31 -18.96 25.30
C ARG A 387 5.89 -18.46 25.56
N ASP A 388 5.22 -19.06 26.54
CA ASP A 388 3.97 -18.52 27.07
C ASP A 388 4.16 -17.03 27.38
N GLY A 389 3.16 -16.21 27.03
CA GLY A 389 3.11 -14.76 27.20
C GLY A 389 3.17 -14.27 28.65
N SER A 390 3.78 -15.01 29.58
CA SER A 390 3.99 -14.68 30.98
C SER A 390 5.35 -14.04 31.26
N ARG A 391 5.97 -13.38 30.29
CA ARG A 391 6.97 -12.35 30.57
C ARG A 391 6.50 -11.06 29.92
N GLY A 392 5.95 -10.19 30.76
CA GLY A 392 5.80 -8.78 30.44
C GLY A 392 7.12 -8.17 30.00
N ALA A 393 7.02 -6.99 29.39
CA ALA A 393 8.07 -6.11 28.90
C ALA A 393 9.52 -6.40 29.38
N PRO A 394 10.54 -6.28 28.51
CA PRO A 394 11.94 -6.25 28.95
C PRO A 394 12.18 -4.95 29.73
N GLY A 395 11.83 -4.94 31.02
CA GLY A 395 11.84 -3.71 31.80
C GLY A 395 11.18 -3.69 33.17
N SER A 396 10.89 -4.82 33.84
CA SER A 396 10.69 -4.82 35.31
C SER A 396 10.53 -6.25 35.82
N GLU A 397 11.54 -6.84 36.49
CA GLU A 397 11.24 -7.99 37.36
C GLU A 397 12.28 -8.28 38.45
N PHE A 398 13.35 -7.50 38.54
CA PHE A 398 14.27 -7.59 39.67
C PHE A 398 14.45 -6.19 40.26
N SER A 399 13.86 -5.93 41.42
CA SER A 399 14.04 -4.67 42.14
C SER A 399 15.44 -4.54 42.74
N THR A 400 16.19 -5.65 42.79
CA THR A 400 17.57 -5.70 43.29
C THR A 400 18.42 -6.67 42.48
N LEU A 401 19.74 -6.41 42.42
CA LEU A 401 20.74 -7.32 41.85
C LEU A 401 20.67 -8.73 42.45
N HIS A 402 20.25 -8.82 43.72
CA HIS A 402 20.07 -10.10 44.41
C HIS A 402 18.97 -10.96 43.78
N GLN A 403 17.83 -10.38 43.43
CA GLN A 403 16.73 -11.11 42.78
C GLN A 403 17.11 -11.56 41.37
N ALA A 404 17.82 -10.71 40.62
CA ALA A 404 18.30 -11.05 39.28
C ALA A 404 19.27 -12.24 39.30
N ARG A 405 20.21 -12.23 40.26
CA ARG A 405 21.14 -13.35 40.45
C ARG A 405 20.41 -14.63 40.87
N ALA A 406 19.48 -14.55 41.82
CA ALA A 406 18.74 -15.71 42.28
C ALA A 406 17.90 -16.36 41.16
N ALA A 407 17.26 -15.56 40.30
CA ALA A 407 16.50 -16.08 39.17
C ALA A 407 17.40 -16.74 38.11
N TYR A 408 18.52 -16.09 37.76
CA TYR A 408 19.49 -16.67 36.84
C TYR A 408 20.08 -17.99 37.39
N GLU A 409 20.45 -18.01 38.66
CA GLU A 409 20.97 -19.21 39.31
C GLU A 409 19.95 -20.35 39.35
N ARG A 410 18.67 -20.03 39.59
CA ARG A 410 17.58 -21.01 39.58
C ARG A 410 17.44 -21.65 38.19
N ASP A 411 17.35 -20.84 37.14
CA ASP A 411 17.22 -21.33 35.76
C ASP A 411 18.45 -22.15 35.34
N TYR A 412 19.65 -21.72 35.75
CA TYR A 412 20.90 -22.42 35.46
C TYR A 412 20.98 -23.79 36.14
N ILE A 413 20.60 -23.88 37.42
CA ILE A 413 20.56 -25.15 38.16
C ILE A 413 19.51 -26.10 37.58
N LEU A 414 18.31 -25.60 37.23
CA LEU A 414 17.26 -26.41 36.61
C LEU A 414 17.71 -27.00 35.26
N LYS A 415 18.36 -26.20 34.41
CA LYS A 415 18.92 -26.68 33.15
C LYS A 415 19.97 -27.77 33.37
N LYS A 416 20.85 -27.59 34.34
CA LYS A 416 21.91 -28.56 34.66
C LYS A 416 21.38 -29.83 35.34
N LEU A 417 20.26 -29.76 36.06
CA LEU A 417 19.55 -30.93 36.56
C LEU A 417 18.93 -31.73 35.41
N ASP A 418 18.31 -31.05 34.45
CA ASP A 418 17.67 -31.69 33.28
C ASP A 418 18.70 -32.38 32.37
N GLU A 419 19.83 -31.71 32.09
CA GLU A 419 20.98 -32.27 31.35
C GLU A 419 21.58 -33.53 32.04
N ASN A 420 21.40 -33.67 33.36
CA ASN A 420 21.89 -34.81 34.15
C ASN A 420 20.76 -35.75 34.59
N HIS A 421 19.59 -35.69 33.93
CA HIS A 421 18.44 -36.56 34.19
C HIS A 421 17.98 -36.59 35.67
N GLY A 422 18.07 -35.46 36.36
CA GLY A 422 17.68 -35.33 37.77
C GLY A 422 18.71 -35.84 38.78
N ASN A 423 19.88 -36.34 38.35
CA ASN A 423 20.91 -36.81 39.26
C ASN A 423 21.65 -35.64 39.94
N VAL A 424 21.21 -35.29 41.15
CA VAL A 424 21.75 -34.16 41.93
C VAL A 424 23.24 -34.31 42.24
N SER A 425 23.76 -35.53 42.43
CA SER A 425 25.19 -35.74 42.72
C SER A 425 26.05 -35.39 41.50
N ARG A 426 25.64 -35.85 40.32
CA ARG A 426 26.31 -35.56 39.05
C ARG A 426 26.18 -34.08 38.67
N THR A 427 25.03 -33.48 38.92
CA THR A 427 24.82 -32.04 38.72
C THR A 427 25.73 -31.20 39.63
N ALA A 428 25.95 -31.61 40.89
CA ALA A 428 26.84 -30.91 41.81
C ALA A 428 28.30 -30.93 41.31
N GLU A 429 28.78 -32.09 40.84
CA GLU A 429 30.13 -32.24 40.25
C GLU A 429 30.31 -31.35 39.01
N VAL A 430 29.34 -31.35 38.09
CA VAL A 430 29.38 -30.53 36.86
C VAL A 430 29.36 -29.04 37.18
N LEU A 431 28.68 -28.64 38.26
CA LEU A 431 28.63 -27.26 38.73
C LEU A 431 29.84 -26.86 39.58
N GLY A 432 30.75 -27.78 39.89
CA GLY A 432 31.89 -27.54 40.77
C GLY A 432 31.49 -27.26 42.22
N LEU A 433 30.34 -27.80 42.66
CA LEU A 433 29.79 -27.60 43.99
C LEU A 433 29.80 -28.93 44.76
N GLU A 434 29.96 -28.86 46.08
CA GLU A 434 29.66 -30.03 46.92
C GLU A 434 28.16 -30.34 46.89
N ARG A 435 27.82 -31.64 46.91
CA ARG A 435 26.43 -32.13 46.94
C ARG A 435 25.60 -31.47 48.04
N SER A 436 26.15 -31.34 49.26
CA SER A 436 25.49 -30.71 50.41
C SER A 436 25.20 -29.22 50.19
N HIS A 437 26.02 -28.54 49.38
CA HIS A 437 25.87 -27.12 49.05
C HIS A 437 24.81 -26.93 47.97
N LEU A 438 24.78 -27.79 46.94
CA LEU A 438 23.75 -27.75 45.91
C LEU A 438 22.35 -28.00 46.49
N TYR A 439 22.19 -28.97 47.39
CA TYR A 439 20.91 -29.22 48.08
C TYR A 439 20.40 -28.01 48.86
N ARG A 440 21.28 -27.32 49.61
CA ARG A 440 20.94 -26.08 50.32
C ARG A 440 20.52 -24.98 49.34
N LYS A 441 21.25 -24.83 48.23
CA LYS A 441 20.97 -23.82 47.20
C LYS A 441 19.64 -24.07 46.49
N MET A 442 19.34 -25.33 46.15
CA MET A 442 18.06 -25.74 45.59
C MET A 442 16.90 -25.44 46.54
N LYS A 443 17.07 -25.71 47.84
CA LYS A 443 16.06 -25.40 48.86
C LYS A 443 15.80 -23.89 48.99
N THR A 444 16.86 -23.08 49.06
CA THR A 444 16.74 -21.61 49.12
C THR A 444 16.11 -21.02 47.86
N LEU A 445 16.39 -21.61 46.69
CA LEU A 445 15.85 -21.18 45.41
C LEU A 445 14.49 -21.79 45.08
N GLY A 446 13.90 -22.62 45.95
CA GLY A 446 12.58 -23.24 45.75
C GLY A 446 12.52 -24.32 44.66
N ILE A 447 13.62 -25.04 44.42
CA ILE A 447 13.71 -26.16 43.47
C ILE A 447 13.45 -27.47 44.23
N ALA A 448 12.40 -28.21 43.85
CA ALA A 448 12.14 -29.53 44.40
C ALA A 448 13.02 -30.57 43.70
N ALA A 449 13.77 -31.37 44.48
CA ALA A 449 14.41 -32.55 43.95
C ALA A 449 13.32 -33.61 43.68
N LYS A 450 13.28 -34.17 42.47
CA LYS A 450 12.57 -35.43 42.24
C LYS A 450 13.47 -36.53 42.79
N GLU A 451 12.99 -37.26 43.80
CA GLU A 451 13.64 -38.48 44.29
C GLU A 451 13.65 -39.58 43.22
#